data_AF-A0A3B8LB99-F1
#
_entry.id   AF-A0A3B8LB99-F1
#
_cell.length_a   1.000
_cell.length_b   1.000
_cell.length_c   1.000
_cell.angle_alpha   90.00
_cell.angle_beta   90.00
_cell.angle_gamma   90.00
#
_symmetry.space_group_name_H-M   'P 1'
#
loop_
_entity.id
_entity.type
_entity.pdbx_description
1 polymer ?
#
loop_
_entity_poly.entity_id
_entity_poly.type
_entity_poly.pdbx_seq_one_letter_code
_entity_poly.pdbx_strand_id
1 'polypeptide(L)'
;KTHTFRIPSLVTTRKGTVLVFCEARRESGRDHSNIDLVLKRSDDGGASWGAMRVLFDDGPHTVGNPCAVLDRRTGTIWLTFSKNNKQVLLSS
;
A
#
# COMPACT_ATOMS: atom_id res chain seq x y z
N LYS A 1 13.91 5.17 7.78
CA LYS A 1 14.54 5.53 6.48
C LYS A 1 14.14 4.44 5.48
N THR A 2 13.78 4.79 4.25
CA THR A 2 13.40 3.81 3.21
C THR A 2 14.37 3.95 2.05
N HIS A 3 14.91 2.83 1.56
CA HIS A 3 15.84 2.82 0.42
C HIS A 3 15.09 2.98 -0.91
N THR A 4 14.01 2.21 -1.13
CA THR A 4 13.25 2.25 -2.39
C THR A 4 11.77 1.99 -2.14
N PHE A 5 10.91 2.61 -2.95
CA PHE A 5 9.50 2.28 -3.02
C PHE A 5 9.19 1.51 -4.32
N ARG A 6 8.43 0.41 -4.24
CA ARG A 6 8.06 -0.41 -5.40
C ARG A 6 6.61 -0.92 -5.30
N ILE A 7 6.16 -1.55 -6.39
CA ILE A 7 4.88 -2.26 -6.49
C ILE A 7 3.69 -1.37 -6.08
N PRO A 8 3.42 -0.29 -6.85
CA PRO A 8 2.33 0.62 -6.54
C PRO A 8 0.97 -0.02 -6.79
N SER A 9 0.01 0.30 -5.93
CA SER A 9 -1.42 0.07 -6.15
C SER A 9 -2.17 1.37 -5.89
N LEU A 10 -3.08 1.75 -6.78
CA LEU A 10 -3.80 3.01 -6.71
C LEU A 10 -5.29 2.76 -6.84
N VAL A 11 -6.07 3.44 -6.00
CA VAL A 11 -7.54 3.47 -6.11
C VAL A 11 -8.06 4.86 -5.83
N THR A 12 -9.07 5.28 -6.59
CA THR A 12 -9.81 6.52 -6.33
C THR A 12 -11.13 6.17 -5.66
N THR A 13 -11.39 6.77 -4.50
CA THR A 13 -12.64 6.58 -3.76
C THR A 13 -13.82 7.23 -4.49
N ARG A 14 -15.07 6.91 -4.07
CA ARG A 14 -16.27 7.58 -4.60
C ARG A 14 -16.29 9.11 -4.39
N LYS A 15 -15.49 9.62 -3.45
CA LYS A 15 -15.38 11.05 -3.14
C LYS A 15 -14.27 11.76 -3.93
N GLY A 16 -13.58 11.07 -4.84
CA GLY A 16 -12.45 11.64 -5.58
C GLY A 16 -11.10 11.62 -4.85
N THR A 17 -11.07 11.26 -3.55
CA THR A 17 -9.81 10.99 -2.84
C THR A 17 -9.02 9.90 -3.56
N VAL A 18 -7.73 10.12 -3.78
CA VAL A 18 -6.80 9.14 -4.33
C VAL A 18 -6.00 8.50 -3.19
N LEU A 19 -5.94 7.16 -3.18
CA LEU A 19 -5.11 6.38 -2.27
C LEU A 19 -4.05 5.65 -3.08
N VAL A 20 -2.78 5.78 -2.68
CA VAL A 20 -1.65 5.07 -3.27
C VAL A 20 -0.95 4.24 -2.22
N PHE A 21 -0.95 2.93 -2.43
CA PHE A 21 -0.25 1.94 -1.63
C PHE A 21 1.04 1.55 -2.33
N CYS A 22 2.09 1.27 -1.57
CA CYS A 22 3.33 0.70 -2.13
C CYS A 22 4.14 -0.04 -1.08
N GLU A 23 5.10 -0.81 -1.55
CA GLU A 23 6.15 -1.39 -0.72
C GLU A 23 7.17 -0.31 -0.35
N ALA A 24 7.44 -0.15 0.94
CA ALA A 24 8.56 0.61 1.46
C ALA A 24 9.71 -0.34 1.82
N ARG A 25 10.64 -0.53 0.89
CA ARG A 25 11.78 -1.44 1.05
C ARG A 25 12.89 -0.74 1.83
N ARG A 26 13.11 -1.18 3.07
CA ARG A 26 13.88 -0.43 4.05
C ARG A 26 15.37 -0.39 3.72
N GLU A 27 15.98 -1.53 3.41
CA GLU A 27 17.44 -1.64 3.27
C GLU A 27 17.94 -1.66 1.81
N SER A 28 17.17 -2.21 0.87
CA SER A 28 17.62 -2.39 -0.52
C SER A 28 16.47 -2.44 -1.52
N GLY A 29 16.79 -2.46 -2.82
CA GLY A 29 15.82 -2.67 -3.89
C GLY A 29 15.38 -4.13 -4.09
N ARG A 30 15.80 -5.08 -3.24
CA ARG A 30 15.48 -6.51 -3.37
C ARG A 30 14.02 -6.81 -3.02
N ASP A 31 13.50 -7.94 -3.50
CA ASP A 31 12.10 -8.34 -3.31
C ASP A 31 11.83 -9.04 -1.95
N HIS A 32 12.87 -9.21 -1.13
CA HIS A 32 12.80 -9.87 0.18
C HIS A 32 13.65 -9.12 1.21
N SER A 33 13.21 -9.13 2.48
CA SER A 33 13.71 -8.43 3.69
C SER A 33 12.54 -7.69 4.34
N ASN A 34 12.85 -6.79 5.27
CA ASN A 34 12.00 -5.76 5.85
C ASN A 34 11.41 -4.85 4.75
N ILE A 35 10.20 -5.19 4.35
CA ILE A 35 9.41 -4.45 3.38
C ILE A 35 8.05 -4.19 4.02
N ASP A 36 7.75 -2.92 4.23
CA ASP A 36 6.50 -2.49 4.83
C ASP A 36 5.49 -2.12 3.77
N LEU A 37 4.21 -2.29 4.08
CA LEU A 37 3.13 -1.74 3.27
C LEU A 37 2.78 -0.34 3.75
N VAL A 38 2.90 0.65 2.86
CA VAL A 38 2.65 2.06 3.17
C VAL A 38 1.57 2.66 2.28
N LEU A 39 1.00 3.78 2.71
CA LEU A 39 -0.06 4.54 2.03
C LEU A 39 0.27 6.03 2.00
N LYS A 40 -0.02 6.69 0.88
CA LYS A 40 -0.28 8.13 0.82
C LYS A 40 -1.69 8.40 0.30
N ARG A 41 -2.28 9.48 0.81
CA ARG A 41 -3.62 9.97 0.46
C ARG A 41 -3.52 11.35 -0.16
N SER A 42 -4.30 11.59 -1.20
CA SER A 42 -4.58 12.90 -1.76
C SER A 42 -6.09 13.14 -1.73
N ASP A 43 -6.49 14.31 -1.25
CA ASP A 43 -7.89 14.74 -1.18
C ASP A 43 -8.27 15.68 -2.33
N ASP A 44 -7.33 16.00 -3.23
CA ASP A 44 -7.45 16.97 -4.31
C ASP A 44 -7.05 16.37 -5.67
N GLY A 45 -7.37 15.09 -5.90
CA GLY A 45 -7.18 14.43 -7.19
C GLY A 45 -5.72 14.16 -7.57
N GLY A 46 -4.81 14.17 -6.60
CA GLY A 46 -3.38 13.89 -6.76
C GLY A 46 -2.49 15.13 -6.81
N ALA A 47 -3.05 16.33 -6.66
CA ALA A 47 -2.29 17.59 -6.72
C ALA A 47 -1.40 17.80 -5.48
N SER A 48 -1.90 17.48 -4.29
CA SER A 48 -1.15 17.45 -3.05
C SER A 48 -1.34 16.13 -2.31
N TRP A 49 -0.40 15.81 -1.43
CA TRP A 49 -0.36 14.53 -0.75
C TRP A 49 -0.09 14.73 0.74
N GLY A 50 -0.90 14.06 1.57
CA GLY A 50 -0.69 14.00 3.01
C GLY A 50 0.57 13.20 3.37
N ALA A 51 0.87 13.17 4.67
CA ALA A 51 1.95 12.38 5.23
C ALA A 51 1.80 10.89 4.88
N MET A 52 2.93 10.22 4.67
CA MET A 52 2.96 8.77 4.47
C MET A 52 2.57 8.05 5.76
N ARG A 53 1.75 7.01 5.63
CA ARG A 53 1.32 6.14 6.73
C ARG A 53 1.86 4.74 6.50
N VAL A 54 2.39 4.13 7.55
CA VAL A 54 2.68 2.69 7.56
C VAL A 54 1.36 1.98 7.89
N LEU A 55 0.95 1.05 7.03
CA LEU A 55 -0.23 0.22 7.25
C LEU A 55 0.16 -1.09 7.95
N PHE A 56 1.25 -1.70 7.48
CA PHE A 56 1.78 -2.93 8.04
C PHE A 56 3.31 -2.90 8.03
N ASP A 57 3.91 -3.14 9.19
CA ASP A 57 5.34 -3.38 9.41
C ASP A 57 5.44 -4.67 10.22
N ASP A 58 6.18 -5.63 9.68
CA ASP A 58 6.34 -6.96 10.25
C ASP A 58 7.83 -7.32 10.39
N GLY A 59 8.64 -6.31 10.70
CA GLY A 59 10.07 -6.45 10.97
C GLY A 59 10.84 -7.03 9.78
N PRO A 60 11.51 -8.20 9.91
CA PRO A 60 12.35 -8.74 8.84
C PRO A 60 11.54 -9.33 7.66
N HIS A 61 10.22 -9.36 7.75
CA HIS A 61 9.36 -9.97 6.75
C HIS A 61 8.99 -9.00 5.63
N THR A 62 8.59 -9.59 4.50
CA THR A 62 8.10 -8.84 3.35
C THR A 62 6.59 -8.76 3.38
N VAL A 63 6.06 -7.54 3.52
CA VAL A 63 4.64 -7.23 3.37
C VAL A 63 4.47 -6.35 2.13
N GLY A 64 3.87 -6.90 1.08
CA GLY A 64 3.91 -6.27 -0.24
C GLY A 64 2.83 -6.77 -1.19
N ASN A 65 3.06 -6.58 -2.49
CA ASN A 65 2.08 -6.88 -3.54
C ASN A 65 0.66 -6.32 -3.27
N PRO A 66 0.52 -5.02 -2.94
CA PRO A 66 -0.81 -4.47 -2.70
C PRO A 66 -1.66 -4.52 -3.97
N CYS A 67 -2.92 -4.90 -3.79
CA CYS A 67 -3.95 -4.80 -4.81
C CYS A 67 -5.23 -4.26 -4.15
N ALA A 68 -5.47 -2.97 -4.39
CA ALA A 68 -6.63 -2.25 -3.88
C ALA A 68 -7.80 -2.29 -4.88
N VAL A 69 -8.98 -2.60 -4.39
CA VAL A 69 -10.22 -2.67 -5.18
C VAL A 69 -11.32 -1.90 -4.46
N LEU A 70 -11.91 -0.92 -5.14
CA LEU A 70 -13.12 -0.26 -4.66
C LEU A 70 -14.35 -1.10 -5.03
N ASP A 71 -15.08 -1.58 -4.02
CA ASP A 71 -16.46 -2.00 -4.20
C ASP A 71 -17.33 -0.75 -4.40
N ARG A 72 -17.79 -0.51 -5.62
CA ARG A 72 -18.56 0.70 -5.96
C ARG A 72 -19.95 0.73 -5.33
N ARG A 73 -20.52 -0.45 -5.02
CA ARG A 73 -21.85 -0.57 -4.41
C ARG A 73 -21.80 -0.12 -2.95
N THR A 74 -20.87 -0.66 -2.18
CA THR A 74 -20.75 -0.36 -0.74
C THR A 74 -19.90 0.88 -0.45
N GLY A 75 -18.88 1.13 -1.28
CA GLY A 75 -17.85 2.14 -1.06
C GLY A 75 -16.63 1.63 -0.29
N THR A 76 -16.62 0.35 0.10
CA THR A 76 -15.50 -0.29 0.79
C THR A 76 -14.31 -0.43 -0.15
N ILE A 77 -13.10 -0.19 0.37
CA ILE A 77 -11.85 -0.41 -0.36
C ILE A 77 -11.24 -1.67 0.21
N TRP A 78 -11.29 -2.75 -0.57
CA TRP A 78 -10.63 -4.00 -0.23
C TRP A 78 -9.17 -3.90 -0.63
N LEU A 79 -8.26 -4.21 0.30
CA LEU A 79 -6.83 -4.25 0.08
C LEU A 79 -6.35 -5.68 0.30
N THR A 80 -6.09 -6.39 -0.79
CA THR A 80 -5.34 -7.65 -0.75
C THR A 80 -3.84 -7.38 -0.80
N PHE A 81 -3.06 -8.17 -0.08
CA PHE A 81 -1.59 -8.05 -0.07
C PHE A 81 -0.97 -9.39 0.34
N SER A 82 0.35 -9.53 0.15
CA SER A 82 1.08 -10.75 0.43
C SER A 82 2.03 -10.59 1.62
N LYS A 83 2.19 -11.67 2.40
CA LYS A 83 3.29 -11.82 3.36
C LYS A 83 4.25 -12.91 2.87
N ASN A 84 5.53 -12.54 2.69
CA ASN A 84 6.63 -13.40 2.25
C ASN A 84 6.34 -14.22 0.98
N ASN A 85 5.43 -13.76 0.12
CA ASN A 85 4.91 -14.51 -1.04
C ASN A 85 4.38 -15.92 -0.68
N LYS A 86 3.93 -16.12 0.55
CA LYS A 86 3.41 -17.40 1.08
C LYS A 86 1.98 -17.32 1.57
N GLN A 87 1.54 -16.12 1.95
CA GLN A 87 0.21 -15.87 2.47
C GLN A 87 -0.41 -14.69 1.72
N VAL A 88 -1.71 -14.80 1.43
CA VAL A 88 -2.52 -13.68 0.97
C VAL A 88 -3.37 -13.21 2.14
N LEU A 89 -3.33 -11.90 2.41
CA LEU A 89 -4.04 -11.23 3.48
C LEU A 89 -5.02 -10.23 2.86
N LEU A 90 -6.09 -9.91 3.58
CA LEU A 90 -7.14 -8.98 3.17
C LEU A 90 -7.41 -7.98 4.31
N SER A 91 -7.51 -6.70 3.96
CA SER A 91 -7.97 -5.61 4.82
C SER A 91 -9.05 -4.80 4.09
N SER A 92 -9.86 -4.05 4.84
CA SER A 92 -10.87 -3.12 4.31
C SER A 92 -10.84 -1.77 5.00
#